data_AF-A0A2Z5MX96-F1
#
_entry.id   AF-A0A2Z5MX96-F1
#
_cell.length_a   1.000
_cell.length_b   1.000
_cell.length_c   1.000
_cell.angle_alpha   90.00
_cell.angle_beta   90.00
_cell.angle_gamma   90.00
#
_symmetry.space_group_name_H-M   'P 1'
#
loop_
_entity.id
_entity.type
_entity.pdbx_description
1 polymer ?
#
loop_
_entity_poly.entity_id
_entity_poly.type
_entity_poly.pdbx_seq_one_letter_code
_entity_poly.pdbx_strand_id
1 'polypeptide(L)'
;MQSNSDGLTPAKAIQKDEAPLARRKPIQTNEALADARQGRLARLDALRIEIRDLITEISHAADVELLDLMANEIGSFARHKAAQDARAWAATAGITLETGLMQLGRALPQHKAK
;
A
#
# COMPACT_ATOMS: atom_id res chain seq x y z
N MET A 1 -37.75 -65.89 35.84
CA MET A 1 -37.70 -64.90 34.74
C MET A 1 -36.59 -63.92 35.07
N GLN A 2 -35.58 -63.83 34.21
CA GLN A 2 -34.49 -62.84 34.28
C GLN A 2 -35.01 -61.50 33.74
N SER A 3 -34.66 -60.40 34.41
CA SER A 3 -34.81 -59.05 33.89
C SER A 3 -33.45 -58.39 33.98
N ASN A 4 -32.81 -58.21 32.82
CA ASN A 4 -31.57 -57.47 32.66
C ASN A 4 -31.93 -55.98 32.60
N SER A 5 -31.46 -55.19 33.56
CA SER A 5 -31.45 -53.73 33.47
C SER A 5 -30.03 -53.30 33.13
N ASP A 6 -29.79 -53.05 31.84
CA ASP A 6 -28.52 -52.56 31.29
C ASP A 6 -28.30 -51.09 31.67
N GLY A 7 -27.79 -50.86 32.87
CA GLY A 7 -27.15 -49.59 33.23
C GLY A 7 -25.70 -49.64 32.80
N LEU A 8 -25.33 -48.94 31.72
CA LEU A 8 -23.93 -48.74 31.32
C LEU A 8 -23.15 -48.12 32.50
N THR A 9 -22.28 -48.92 33.12
CA THR A 9 -21.27 -48.44 34.06
C THR A 9 -20.47 -47.31 33.40
N PRO A 10 -20.21 -46.18 34.10
CA PRO A 10 -19.40 -45.11 33.54
C PRO A 10 -18.07 -45.68 33.03
N ALA A 11 -17.75 -45.41 31.77
CA ALA A 11 -16.42 -45.72 31.25
C ALA A 11 -15.40 -45.07 32.18
N LYS A 12 -14.44 -45.88 32.66
CA LYS A 12 -13.37 -45.52 33.60
C LYS A 12 -13.03 -44.03 33.53
N ALA A 13 -13.10 -43.35 34.69
CA ALA A 13 -12.59 -42.00 34.82
C ALA A 13 -11.20 -41.94 34.17
N ILE A 14 -11.01 -41.00 33.24
CA ILE A 14 -9.73 -40.77 32.57
C ILE A 14 -8.72 -40.52 33.69
N GLN A 15 -7.88 -41.53 33.97
CA GLN A 15 -6.72 -41.35 34.82
C GLN A 15 -5.89 -40.28 34.13
N LYS A 16 -5.76 -39.11 34.77
CA LYS A 16 -4.69 -38.16 34.46
C LYS A 16 -3.40 -38.87 34.82
N ASP A 17 -2.91 -39.68 33.89
CA ASP A 17 -1.56 -40.19 33.95
C ASP A 17 -0.65 -38.94 33.96
N GLU A 18 0.14 -38.75 35.01
CA GLU A 18 1.18 -37.71 35.07
C GLU A 18 2.38 -38.08 34.18
N ALA A 19 2.46 -39.35 33.74
CA ALA A 19 3.56 -39.83 32.90
C ALA A 19 3.73 -39.12 31.53
N PRO A 20 2.69 -38.58 30.84
CA PRO A 20 2.89 -37.85 29.60
C PRO A 20 3.58 -36.50 29.80
N LEU A 21 3.46 -35.88 30.98
CA LEU A 21 4.09 -34.59 31.27
C LEU A 21 5.57 -34.76 31.59
N ALA A 22 5.93 -35.78 32.39
CA ALA A 22 7.32 -36.08 32.74
C ALA A 22 8.19 -36.49 31.53
N ARG A 23 7.56 -36.95 30.43
CA ARG A 23 8.25 -37.40 29.21
C ARG A 23 8.43 -36.32 28.14
N ARG A 24 7.91 -35.10 28.35
CA ARG A 24 8.10 -33.99 27.40
C ARG A 24 9.49 -33.39 27.58
N LYS A 25 10.33 -33.48 26.54
CA LYS A 25 11.58 -32.71 26.49
C LYS A 25 11.22 -31.21 26.49
N PRO A 26 11.96 -30.35 27.23
CA PRO A 26 11.82 -28.91 27.09
C PRO A 26 11.96 -28.53 25.61
N ILE A 27 11.03 -27.72 25.11
CA ILE A 27 11.14 -27.14 23.77
C ILE A 27 12.36 -26.22 23.82
N GLN A 28 13.39 -26.52 23.04
CA GLN A 28 14.56 -25.65 22.95
C GLN A 28 14.16 -24.35 22.26
N THR A 29 14.17 -23.25 23.00
CA THR A 29 14.02 -21.90 22.48
C THR A 29 15.36 -21.43 21.92
N ASN A 30 15.41 -21.12 20.62
CA ASN A 30 16.62 -20.60 19.98
C ASN A 30 16.64 -19.07 20.05
N GLU A 31 17.00 -18.56 21.24
CA GLU A 31 17.04 -17.12 21.56
C GLU A 31 18.00 -16.36 20.65
N ALA A 32 19.21 -16.89 20.40
CA ALA A 32 20.18 -16.26 19.52
C ALA A 32 19.65 -16.04 18.09
N LEU A 33 18.85 -16.97 17.56
CA LEU A 33 18.25 -16.86 16.24
C LEU A 33 17.05 -15.89 16.25
N ALA A 34 16.31 -15.80 17.37
CA ALA A 34 15.26 -14.80 17.56
C ALA A 34 15.84 -13.37 17.64
N ASP A 35 16.92 -13.17 18.40
CA ASP A 35 17.61 -11.89 18.54
C ASP A 35 18.19 -11.41 17.21
N ALA A 36 18.78 -12.33 16.43
CA ALA A 36 19.28 -12.01 15.09
C ALA A 36 18.16 -11.56 14.14
N ARG A 37 16.96 -12.16 14.22
CA ARG A 37 15.77 -11.74 13.45
C ARG A 37 15.29 -10.37 13.90
N GLN A 38 15.24 -10.13 15.20
CA GLN A 38 14.81 -8.84 15.76
C GLN A 38 15.78 -7.71 15.39
N GLY A 39 17.09 -7.96 15.45
CA GLY A 39 18.10 -7.00 15.00
C GLY A 39 18.01 -6.70 13.50
N ARG A 40 17.68 -7.70 12.67
CA ARG A 40 17.45 -7.49 11.22
C ARG A 40 16.18 -6.68 10.96
N LEU A 41 15.10 -6.94 11.69
CA LEU A 41 13.86 -6.16 11.59
C LEU A 41 14.08 -4.70 11.98
N ALA A 42 14.79 -4.45 13.09
CA ALA A 42 15.13 -3.09 13.52
C ALA A 42 15.93 -2.31 12.46
N ARG A 43 16.87 -2.97 11.77
CA ARG A 43 17.61 -2.35 10.65
C ARG A 43 16.71 -2.03 9.46
N LEU A 44 15.77 -2.91 9.12
CA LEU A 44 14.82 -2.66 8.04
C LEU A 44 13.88 -1.50 8.37
N ASP A 45 13.42 -1.40 9.61
CA ASP A 45 12.58 -0.29 10.05
C ASP A 45 13.35 1.03 10.04
N ALA A 46 14.63 1.05 10.45
CA ALA A 46 15.48 2.23 10.33
C ALA A 46 15.62 2.69 8.87
N LEU A 47 15.94 1.77 7.95
CA LEU A 47 16.00 2.07 6.51
C LEU A 47 14.67 2.57 5.96
N ARG A 48 13.55 2.01 6.44
CA ARG A 48 12.21 2.45 6.03
C ARG A 48 11.90 3.88 6.47
N ILE A 49 12.40 4.30 7.64
CA ILE A 49 12.29 5.69 8.10
C ILE A 49 13.14 6.60 7.21
N GLU A 50 14.41 6.26 6.99
CA GLU A 50 15.31 7.04 6.12
C GLU A 50 14.76 7.21 4.70
N ILE A 51 14.19 6.14 4.10
CA ILE A 51 13.58 6.22 2.77
C ILE A 51 12.38 7.19 2.76
N ARG A 52 11.57 7.22 3.82
CA ARG A 52 10.42 8.14 3.90
C ARG A 52 10.86 9.58 4.05
N ASP A 53 11.91 9.82 4.83
CA ASP A 53 12.49 11.15 4.99
C ASP A 53 13.03 11.64 3.64
N LEU A 54 13.78 10.79 2.93
CA LEU A 54 14.28 11.11 1.60
C LEU A 54 13.16 11.39 0.57
N ILE A 55 12.08 10.61 0.59
CA ILE A 55 10.92 10.88 -0.28
C ILE A 55 10.33 12.27 0.02
N THR A 56 10.27 12.65 1.29
CA THR A 56 9.75 13.96 1.72
C THR A 56 10.64 15.08 1.23
N GLU A 57 11.96 14.94 1.37
CA GLU A 57 12.94 15.92 0.87
C GLU A 57 12.90 16.07 -0.65
N ILE A 58 12.86 14.96 -1.40
CA ILE A 58 12.79 14.99 -2.87
C ILE A 58 11.49 15.65 -3.33
N SER A 59 10.37 15.32 -2.67
CA SER A 59 9.06 15.91 -3.01
C SER A 59 9.07 17.41 -2.74
N HIS A 60 9.63 17.84 -1.61
CA HIS A 60 9.78 19.26 -1.30
C HIS A 60 10.67 20.00 -2.31
N ALA A 61 11.81 19.41 -2.70
CA ALA A 61 12.69 19.98 -3.71
C ALA A 61 11.99 20.11 -5.07
N ALA A 62 11.23 19.09 -5.48
CA ALA A 62 10.45 19.13 -6.71
C ALA A 62 9.36 20.21 -6.68
N ASP A 63 8.70 20.40 -5.55
CA ASP A 63 7.71 21.48 -5.37
C ASP A 63 8.36 22.86 -5.49
N VAL A 64 9.55 23.05 -4.93
CA VAL A 64 10.31 24.31 -5.06
C VAL A 64 10.73 24.55 -6.51
N GLU A 65 11.27 23.53 -7.21
CA GLU A 65 11.61 23.63 -8.63
C GLU A 65 10.40 23.98 -9.50
N LEU A 66 9.21 23.44 -9.18
CA LEU A 66 7.98 23.80 -9.86
C LEU A 66 7.62 25.27 -9.62
N LEU A 67 7.74 25.76 -8.39
CA LEU A 67 7.50 27.18 -8.07
C LEU A 67 8.48 28.10 -8.81
N ASP A 68 9.75 27.73 -8.90
CA ASP A 68 10.76 28.47 -9.66
C ASP A 68 10.41 28.50 -11.16
N LEU A 69 9.94 27.38 -11.71
CA LEU A 69 9.45 27.31 -13.09
C LEU A 69 8.21 28.19 -13.31
N MET A 70 7.33 28.29 -12.33
CA MET A 70 6.15 29.15 -12.39
C MET A 70 6.50 30.63 -12.26
N ALA A 71 7.49 30.97 -11.43
CA ALA A 71 7.98 32.34 -11.24
C ALA A 71 8.75 32.85 -12.47
N ASN A 72 9.48 31.97 -13.13
CA ASN A 72 10.21 32.32 -14.34
C ASN A 72 9.28 32.22 -15.57
N GLU A 73 8.64 33.34 -15.95
CA GLU A 73 7.69 33.45 -17.07
C GLU A 73 8.27 33.13 -18.46
N ILE A 74 9.50 32.62 -18.55
CA ILE A 74 10.24 32.36 -19.80
C ILE A 74 10.15 30.87 -20.21
N GLY A 75 9.53 30.01 -19.39
CA GLY A 75 9.54 28.55 -19.55
C GLY A 75 8.33 27.91 -20.27
N SER A 76 8.32 26.57 -20.27
CA SER A 76 7.20 25.73 -20.75
C SER A 76 5.89 26.03 -20.02
N PHE A 77 5.96 26.32 -18.72
CA PHE A 77 4.80 26.67 -17.90
C PHE A 77 4.12 27.95 -18.38
N ALA A 78 4.88 29.01 -18.69
CA ALA A 78 4.33 30.26 -19.19
C ALA A 78 3.61 30.09 -20.53
N ARG A 79 4.19 29.29 -21.44
CA ARG A 79 3.53 28.92 -22.71
C ARG A 79 2.24 28.13 -22.47
N HIS A 80 2.25 27.18 -21.54
CA HIS A 80 1.05 26.44 -21.17
C HIS A 80 -0.02 27.35 -20.57
N LYS A 81 0.35 28.22 -19.63
CA LYS A 81 -0.54 29.18 -18.99
C LYS A 81 -1.17 30.12 -20.02
N ALA A 82 -0.36 30.72 -20.90
CA ALA A 82 -0.87 31.57 -21.98
C ALA A 82 -1.87 30.83 -22.89
N ALA A 83 -1.62 29.55 -23.20
CA ALA A 83 -2.55 28.73 -23.96
C ALA A 83 -3.86 28.44 -23.19
N GLN A 84 -3.79 28.22 -21.87
CA GLN A 84 -4.99 28.06 -21.02
C GLN A 84 -5.78 29.36 -20.91
N ASP A 85 -5.11 30.49 -20.74
CA ASP A 85 -5.73 31.81 -20.65
C ASP A 85 -6.45 32.15 -21.96
N ALA A 86 -5.81 31.91 -23.11
CA ALA A 86 -6.43 32.07 -24.43
C ALA A 86 -7.67 31.17 -24.59
N ARG A 87 -7.61 29.93 -24.08
CA ARG A 87 -8.75 29.00 -24.08
C ARG A 87 -9.89 29.51 -23.20
N ALA A 88 -9.59 30.03 -22.01
CA ALA A 88 -10.57 30.59 -21.10
C ALA A 88 -11.25 31.83 -21.72
N TRP A 89 -10.48 32.69 -22.37
CA TRP A 89 -11.01 33.86 -23.09
C TRP A 89 -11.91 33.45 -24.25
N ALA A 90 -11.50 32.45 -25.05
CA ALA A 90 -12.33 31.92 -26.11
C ALA A 90 -13.65 31.33 -25.58
N ALA A 91 -13.59 30.53 -24.51
CA ALA A 91 -14.78 29.97 -23.89
C ALA A 91 -15.75 31.06 -23.39
N THR A 92 -15.21 32.15 -22.82
CA THR A 92 -16.00 33.33 -22.41
C THR A 92 -16.69 34.00 -23.60
N ALA A 93 -16.05 34.01 -24.76
CA ALA A 93 -16.63 34.50 -26.01
C ALA A 93 -17.58 33.49 -26.70
N GLY A 94 -17.85 32.33 -26.09
CA GLY A 94 -18.64 31.25 -26.69
C GLY A 94 -17.91 30.49 -27.80
N ILE A 95 -16.60 30.67 -27.94
CA ILE A 95 -15.75 30.02 -28.93
C ILE A 95 -15.00 28.87 -28.27
N THR A 96 -15.06 27.68 -28.89
CA THR A 96 -14.27 26.53 -28.40
C THR A 96 -12.94 26.45 -29.15
N LEU A 97 -11.84 26.70 -28.45
CA LEU A 97 -10.50 26.35 -28.93
C LEU A 97 -10.18 24.90 -28.54
N GLU A 98 -9.80 24.05 -29.47
CA GLU A 98 -9.46 22.65 -29.19
C GLU A 98 -7.97 22.48 -28.91
N THR A 99 -7.61 21.62 -27.94
CA THR A 99 -6.21 21.22 -27.77
C THR A 99 -5.86 20.11 -28.77
N GLY A 100 -4.57 19.94 -29.05
CA GLY A 100 -4.09 18.82 -29.87
C GLY A 100 -4.55 17.45 -29.34
N LEU A 101 -4.68 17.28 -28.01
CA LEU A 101 -5.22 16.05 -27.41
C LEU A 101 -6.70 15.84 -27.73
N MET A 102 -7.51 16.91 -27.71
CA MET A 102 -8.93 16.82 -28.10
C MET A 102 -9.08 16.50 -29.58
N GLN A 103 -8.24 17.09 -30.43
CA GLN A 103 -8.19 16.78 -31.87
C GLN A 103 -7.79 15.32 -32.12
N LEU A 104 -6.79 14.82 -31.40
CA LEU A 104 -6.38 13.41 -31.44
C LEU A 104 -7.51 12.49 -30.99
N GLY A 105 -8.21 12.81 -29.89
CA GLY A 105 -9.36 12.05 -29.41
C GLY A 105 -10.51 11.97 -30.43
N ARG A 106 -10.70 13.02 -31.24
CA ARG A 106 -11.65 13.00 -32.36
C ARG A 106 -11.15 12.25 -33.59
N ALA A 107 -9.84 12.29 -33.85
CA ALA A 107 -9.22 11.60 -34.97
C ALA A 107 -9.12 10.09 -34.76
N LEU A 108 -9.13 9.64 -33.50
CA LEU A 108 -9.14 8.22 -33.16
C LEU A 108 -10.52 7.59 -33.44
N PRO A 109 -10.58 6.34 -33.94
CA PRO A 109 -11.84 5.64 -34.14
C PRO A 109 -12.59 5.52 -32.83
N GLN A 110 -13.86 5.94 -32.80
CA GLN A 110 -14.72 5.70 -31.64
C GLN A 110 -14.92 4.20 -31.50
N HIS A 111 -14.16 3.56 -30.61
CA HIS A 111 -14.36 2.17 -30.28
C HIS A 111 -15.71 2.08 -29.57
N LYS A 112 -16.77 1.71 -30.31
CA LYS A 112 -18.07 1.45 -29.71
C LYS A 112 -17.91 0.27 -28.76
N ALA A 113 -17.91 0.53 -27.46
CA ALA A 113 -18.13 -0.52 -26.48
C ALA A 113 -19.51 -1.13 -26.78
N LYS A 114 -19.51 -2.44 -26.93
CA LYS A 114 -20.63 -3.26 -27.40
C LYS A 114 -21.71 -3.38 -26.33
#